data_AF-A0A0S7XSI2-F1
#
_entry.id   AF-A0A0S7XSI2-F1
#
_cell.length_a   1.000
_cell.length_b   1.000
_cell.length_c   1.000
_cell.angle_alpha   90.00
_cell.angle_beta   90.00
_cell.angle_gamma   90.00
#
_symmetry.space_group_name_H-M   'P 1'
#
loop_
_entity.id
_entity.type
_entity.pdbx_description
1 polymer ?
#
loop_
_entity_poly.entity_id
_entity_poly.type
_entity_poly.pdbx_seq_one_letter_code
_entity_poly.pdbx_strand_id
1 'polypeptide(L)'
;MLKIFRMLPKIPECEGIRRQLADAGTSIGANFEEADGALSKKDFINKVGIARKEAKETRFWLRTISGVFIDERDLVADIKESEEIINILSSILRKSGVKKRR
;
A
#
# COMPACT_ATOMS: atom_id res chain seq x y z
N MET A 1 4.25 -6.39 -6.01
CA MET A 1 3.08 -6.65 -5.13
C MET A 1 2.16 -7.86 -5.44
N LEU A 2 1.42 -7.95 -6.56
CA LEU A 2 0.39 -9.02 -6.76
C LEU A 2 0.91 -10.46 -6.82
N LYS A 3 2.22 -10.68 -6.88
CA LYS A 3 2.78 -12.04 -6.88
C LYS A 3 2.92 -12.63 -5.46
N ILE A 4 2.98 -11.77 -4.44
CA ILE A 4 3.35 -12.13 -3.06
C ILE A 4 2.26 -12.96 -2.36
N PHE A 5 0.98 -12.68 -2.63
CA PHE A 5 -0.10 -13.44 -1.99
C PHE A 5 -0.10 -14.93 -2.38
N ARG A 6 0.54 -15.28 -3.51
CA ARG A 6 0.72 -16.67 -3.97
C ARG A 6 1.85 -17.39 -3.24
N MET A 7 2.76 -16.64 -2.60
CA MET A 7 3.90 -17.18 -1.85
C MET A 7 3.51 -17.55 -0.42
N LEU A 8 2.43 -16.97 0.11
CA LEU A 8 1.94 -17.30 1.45
C LEU A 8 1.45 -18.75 1.55
N PRO A 9 1.90 -19.52 2.57
CA PRO A 9 1.43 -20.87 2.81
C PRO A 9 -0.10 -20.96 2.90
N LYS A 10 -0.67 -22.05 2.36
CA LYS A 10 -2.12 -22.31 2.44
C LYS A 10 -2.51 -22.89 3.81
N ILE A 11 -2.31 -22.09 4.85
CA ILE A 11 -2.64 -22.40 6.24
C ILE A 11 -3.61 -21.35 6.82
N PRO A 12 -4.44 -21.68 7.84
CA PRO A 12 -5.43 -20.78 8.41
C PRO A 12 -4.87 -19.44 8.90
N GLU A 13 -3.65 -19.44 9.44
CA GLU A 13 -2.97 -18.25 9.97
C GLU A 13 -2.67 -17.22 8.87
N CYS A 14 -2.50 -17.67 7.62
CA CYS A 14 -2.18 -16.84 6.47
C CYS A 14 -3.42 -16.38 5.68
N GLU A 15 -4.61 -16.95 5.90
CA GLU A 15 -5.84 -16.61 5.17
C GLU A 15 -6.20 -15.13 5.31
N GLY A 16 -6.28 -14.64 6.55
CA GLY A 16 -6.60 -13.24 6.83
C GLY A 16 -5.57 -12.30 6.24
N ILE A 17 -4.28 -12.62 6.38
CA ILE A 17 -3.18 -11.79 5.85
C ILE A 17 -3.22 -11.74 4.33
N ARG A 18 -3.47 -12.88 3.67
CA ARG A 18 -3.57 -12.97 2.21
C ARG A 18 -4.64 -12.04 1.66
N ARG A 19 -5.82 -12.07 2.28
CA ARG A 19 -6.94 -11.20 1.91
C ARG A 19 -6.60 -9.73 2.13
N GLN A 20 -6.12 -9.38 3.33
CA GLN A 20 -5.78 -8.00 3.67
C GLN A 20 -4.67 -7.43 2.76
N LEU A 21 -3.66 -8.23 2.42
CA LEU A 21 -2.58 -7.82 1.52
C LEU A 21 -3.08 -7.62 0.08
N ALA A 22 -3.96 -8.50 -0.40
CA ALA A 22 -4.56 -8.38 -1.74
C ALA A 22 -5.47 -7.15 -1.83
N ASP A 23 -6.33 -6.95 -0.84
CA ASP A 23 -7.28 -5.84 -0.77
C ASP A 23 -6.52 -4.50 -0.65
N ALA A 24 -5.58 -4.37 0.29
CA ALA A 24 -4.79 -3.15 0.46
C ALA A 24 -3.93 -2.85 -0.79
N GLY A 25 -3.23 -3.85 -1.33
CA GLY A 25 -2.34 -3.66 -2.48
C GLY A 25 -3.07 -3.22 -3.75
N THR A 26 -4.25 -3.77 -4.03
CA THR A 26 -5.08 -3.37 -5.18
C THR A 26 -5.75 -2.01 -4.96
N SER A 27 -6.11 -1.70 -3.71
CA SER A 27 -6.77 -0.44 -3.36
C SER A 27 -5.89 0.79 -3.55
N ILE A 28 -4.56 0.66 -3.53
CA ILE A 28 -3.63 1.76 -3.82
C ILE A 28 -3.90 2.33 -5.21
N GLY A 29 -3.87 1.46 -6.22
CA GLY A 29 -4.06 1.84 -7.62
C GLY A 29 -5.49 2.35 -7.84
N ALA A 30 -6.49 1.61 -7.35
CA ALA A 30 -7.89 2.00 -7.49
C ALA A 30 -8.17 3.43 -6.97
N ASN A 31 -7.69 3.76 -5.77
CA ASN A 31 -7.87 5.11 -5.22
C ASN A 31 -7.05 6.18 -5.94
N PHE A 32 -5.91 5.82 -6.54
CA PHE A 32 -5.11 6.77 -7.32
C PHE A 32 -5.77 7.07 -8.68
N GLU A 33 -6.32 6.05 -9.36
CA GLU A 33 -7.13 6.22 -10.57
C GLU A 33 -8.37 7.09 -10.30
N GLU A 34 -9.06 6.89 -9.19
CA GLU A 34 -10.16 7.76 -8.76
C GLU A 34 -9.71 9.20 -8.48
N ALA A 35 -8.47 9.39 -8.03
CA ALA A 35 -7.93 10.74 -7.84
C ALA A 35 -7.71 11.46 -9.18
N ASP A 36 -7.35 10.76 -10.25
CA ASP A 36 -7.17 11.36 -11.58
C ASP A 36 -8.50 11.94 -12.12
N GLY A 37 -9.62 11.27 -11.84
CA GLY A 37 -10.98 11.74 -12.15
C GLY A 37 -11.61 12.69 -11.11
N ALA A 38 -10.85 13.20 -10.14
CA ALA A 38 -11.42 13.95 -9.01
C ALA A 38 -12.08 15.27 -9.43
N LEU A 39 -13.28 15.53 -8.91
CA LEU A 39 -14.07 16.72 -9.24
C LEU A 39 -13.61 18.00 -8.52
N SER A 40 -12.74 17.87 -7.52
CA SER A 40 -12.20 19.01 -6.79
C SER A 40 -10.83 18.70 -6.18
N LYS A 41 -10.08 19.74 -5.83
CA LYS A 41 -8.81 19.61 -5.12
C LYS A 41 -8.95 18.88 -3.77
N LYS A 42 -10.06 19.11 -3.05
CA LYS A 42 -10.34 18.44 -1.78
C LYS A 42 -10.56 16.94 -1.99
N ASP A 43 -11.30 16.58 -3.04
CA ASP A 43 -11.55 15.18 -3.40
C ASP A 43 -10.26 14.47 -3.84
N PHE A 44 -9.48 15.11 -4.72
CA PHE A 44 -8.14 14.64 -5.11
C PHE A 44 -7.27 14.32 -3.88
N ILE A 45 -7.17 15.27 -2.94
CA ILE A 45 -6.40 15.10 -1.71
C ILE A 45 -6.92 13.91 -0.88
N ASN A 46 -8.24 13.75 -0.78
CA ASN A 46 -8.84 12.66 -0.04
C ASN A 46 -8.48 11.30 -0.66
N LYS A 47 -8.65 11.16 -1.98
CA LYS A 47 -8.35 9.92 -2.72
C LYS A 47 -6.87 9.54 -2.69
N VAL A 48 -5.97 10.49 -2.93
CA VAL A 48 -4.52 10.27 -2.75
C VAL A 48 -4.17 9.93 -1.28
N GLY A 49 -4.89 10.53 -0.33
CA GLY A 49 -4.77 10.22 1.09
C GLY A 49 -5.12 8.77 1.42
N ILE A 50 -6.20 8.26 0.84
CA ILE A 50 -6.61 6.86 0.98
C ILE A 50 -5.58 5.94 0.31
N ALA A 51 -5.18 6.21 -0.94
CA ALA A 51 -4.14 5.43 -1.61
C ALA A 51 -2.86 5.32 -0.78
N ARG A 52 -2.46 6.40 -0.10
CA ARG A 52 -1.29 6.43 0.79
C ARG A 52 -1.50 5.59 2.06
N LYS A 53 -2.70 5.56 2.62
CA LYS A 53 -3.05 4.71 3.76
C LYS A 53 -2.93 3.24 3.37
N GLU A 54 -3.50 2.86 2.23
CA GLU A 54 -3.44 1.49 1.71
C GLU A 54 -2.00 1.05 1.38
N ALA A 55 -1.16 1.96 0.89
CA ALA A 55 0.27 1.68 0.67
C ALA A 55 1.02 1.40 1.98
N LYS A 56 0.67 2.12 3.06
CA LYS A 56 1.24 1.86 4.39
C LYS A 56 0.77 0.52 4.97
N GLU A 57 -0.50 0.19 4.82
CA GLU A 57 -1.07 -1.09 5.26
C GLU A 57 -0.45 -2.25 4.50
N THR A 58 -0.28 -2.11 3.18
CA THR A 58 0.43 -3.08 2.35
C THR A 58 1.85 -3.30 2.86
N ARG A 59 2.62 -2.22 3.08
CA ARG A 59 3.97 -2.31 3.65
C ARG A 59 4.00 -2.95 5.04
N PHE A 60 3.00 -2.66 5.87
CA PHE A 60 2.86 -3.29 7.19
C PHE A 60 2.72 -4.80 7.05
N TRP A 61 1.80 -5.28 6.20
CA TRP A 61 1.60 -6.72 5.99
C TRP A 61 2.84 -7.41 5.40
N LEU A 62 3.54 -6.77 4.45
CA LEU A 62 4.80 -7.31 3.92
C LEU A 62 5.85 -7.50 5.00
N ARG A 63 6.00 -6.54 5.91
CA ARG A 63 6.93 -6.65 7.05
C ARG A 63 6.48 -7.70 8.06
N THR A 64 5.18 -7.88 8.27
CA THR A 64 4.63 -8.88 9.19
C THR A 64 4.90 -10.30 8.74
N ILE A 65 4.88 -10.57 7.43
CA ILE A 65 5.09 -11.92 6.88
C ILE A 65 6.58 -12.22 6.60
N SER A 66 7.41 -11.18 6.51
CA SER A 66 8.85 -11.27 6.29
C SER A 66 9.56 -11.97 7.44
N GLY A 67 10.36 -12.98 7.14
CA GLY A 67 11.10 -13.78 8.13
C GLY A 67 10.23 -14.76 8.93
N VAL A 68 8.91 -14.71 8.77
CA VAL A 68 7.95 -15.59 9.47
C VAL A 68 7.35 -16.62 8.51
N PHE A 69 6.78 -16.16 7.39
CA PHE A 69 6.12 -17.02 6.41
C PHE A 69 6.83 -17.02 5.05
N ILE A 70 7.63 -15.99 4.77
CA ILE A 70 8.38 -15.80 3.53
C ILE A 70 9.78 -15.30 3.91
N ASP A 71 10.82 -15.77 3.22
CA ASP A 71 12.19 -15.29 3.42
C ASP A 71 12.28 -13.78 3.17
N GLU A 72 13.02 -13.05 4.00
CA GLU A 72 13.14 -11.60 3.88
C GLU A 72 13.71 -11.18 2.51
N ARG A 73 14.61 -12.00 1.94
CA ARG A 73 15.23 -11.76 0.64
C ARG A 73 14.22 -11.74 -0.50
N ASP A 74 13.14 -12.53 -0.36
CA ASP A 74 12.07 -12.62 -1.34
C ASP A 74 11.11 -11.42 -1.28
N LEU A 75 11.13 -10.64 -0.19
CA LEU A 75 10.24 -9.49 0.02
C LEU A 75 10.95 -8.14 0.01
N VAL A 76 12.28 -8.11 0.01
CA VAL A 76 13.05 -6.87 0.14
C VAL A 76 12.69 -5.86 -0.96
N ALA A 77 12.46 -6.35 -2.19
CA ALA A 77 12.10 -5.52 -3.33
C ALA A 77 10.68 -4.94 -3.18
N ASP A 78 9.69 -5.75 -2.79
CA ASP A 78 8.31 -5.29 -2.62
C ASP A 78 8.14 -4.36 -1.40
N ILE A 79 8.89 -4.59 -0.32
CA ILE A 79 8.92 -3.67 0.83
C ILE A 79 9.47 -2.32 0.39
N LYS A 80 10.57 -2.31 -0.38
CA LYS A 80 11.15 -1.08 -0.91
C LYS A 80 10.20 -0.37 -1.89
N GLU A 81 9.57 -1.10 -2.81
CA GLU A 81 8.56 -0.58 -3.74
C GLU A 81 7.41 0.10 -2.97
N SER A 82 6.89 -0.54 -1.93
CA SER A 82 5.81 0.03 -1.12
C SER A 82 6.24 1.33 -0.40
N GLU A 83 7.51 1.43 0.03
CA GLU A 83 8.06 2.65 0.62
C GLU A 83 8.20 3.78 -0.40
N GLU A 84 8.68 3.47 -1.60
CA GLU A 84 8.78 4.41 -2.71
C GLU A 84 7.41 4.98 -3.08
N ILE A 85 6.38 4.13 -3.17
CA ILE A 85 4.99 4.56 -3.41
C ILE A 85 4.49 5.48 -2.29
N ILE A 86 4.72 5.14 -1.02
CA ILE A 86 4.35 6.00 0.11
C ILE A 86 5.02 7.38 -0.01
N ASN A 87 6.29 7.42 -0.42
CA ASN A 87 7.05 8.66 -0.59
C ASN A 87 6.51 9.50 -1.74
N ILE A 88 6.18 8.89 -2.88
CA ILE A 88 5.55 9.55 -4.02
C ILE A 88 4.21 10.17 -3.60
N LEU A 89 3.30 9.38 -3.02
CA LEU A 89 1.99 9.84 -2.58
C LEU A 89 2.10 10.94 -1.50
N SER A 90 3.07 10.82 -0.59
CA SER A 90 3.35 11.86 0.41
C SER A 90 3.84 13.17 -0.24
N SER A 91 4.63 13.07 -1.30
CA SER A 91 5.11 14.22 -2.07
C SER A 91 3.97 14.91 -2.81
N ILE A 92 3.08 14.14 -3.44
CA ILE A 92 1.87 14.64 -4.11
C ILE A 92 0.99 15.40 -3.11
N LEU A 93 0.65 14.79 -1.97
CA LEU A 93 -0.18 15.45 -0.93
C LEU A 93 0.44 16.76 -0.44
N ARG A 94 1.76 16.78 -0.20
CA ARG A 94 2.47 17.98 0.22
C ARG A 94 2.36 19.10 -0.82
N LYS A 95 2.58 18.78 -2.10
CA LYS A 95 2.45 19.73 -3.21
C LYS A 95 1.02 20.20 -3.42
N SER A 96 0.03 19.36 -3.12
CA SER A 96 -1.39 19.72 -3.14
C SER A 96 -1.84 20.57 -1.94
N GLY A 97 -0.94 20.93 -1.02
CA GLY A 97 -1.23 21.86 0.07
C GLY A 97 -1.58 21.20 1.41
N VAL A 98 -1.44 19.87 1.53
CA VAL A 98 -1.58 19.17 2.81
C VAL A 98 -0.29 19.34 3.61
N LYS A 99 -0.35 20.09 4.71
CA LYS A 99 0.78 20.19 5.66
C LYS A 99 0.89 18.89 6.47
N LYS A 100 2.11 18.40 6.67
CA LYS A 100 2.40 17.25 7.53
C LYS A 100 1.93 17.60 8.95
N ARG A 101 0.91 16.90 9.47
CA ARG A 101 0.63 16.94 10.92
C ARG A 101 1.85 16.31 11.60
N ARG A 102 2.52 17.10 12.45
CA ARG A 102 3.64 16.68 13.28
C ARG A 102 3.18 15.61 14.27
#